data_AF-A0A7H9BMB6-F1
#
_entry.id   AF-A0A7H9BMB6-F1
#
_cell.length_a   1.000
_cell.length_b   1.000
_cell.length_c   1.000
_cell.angle_alpha   90.00
_cell.angle_beta   90.00
_cell.angle_gamma   90.00
#
_symmetry.space_group_name_H-M   'P 1'
#
loop_
_entity.id
_entity.type
_entity.pdbx_description
1 polymer ?
#
loop_
_entity_poly.entity_id
_entity_poly.type
_entity_poly.pdbx_seq_one_letter_code
_entity_poly.pdbx_strand_id
1 'polypeptide(L)'
;MKKGRPSFKLDTQYLRRLRKERQLTQSAMSKAISSHYPSWGCNGQSSEETMTADYQRIEAKGRTSPQVAEVIAKVLDVPIAFLQGEVLPDSAEYLKKITLLLNDQIATGENKKLMLAYSEFEKANAGKGLERLAEDISKRIEVVQLGRNPSELADLIEYTGLSKTEILMPANCDGHWFVTTTFRESYRVDILQSTVGIWGYICDRFKEFPRLPTSDESVRIWRDGFWYRIEIYFPLCHSPARIDFVRCEANEHGVRWCKPMQRDELSILSLLKDWSFHSFNFSTLFDGAPTPQTVEQLRFKIIEFENGSYGDVIDTQYVAVDLDEFRIHQDRNKNRGHSHRLLTEWLLYELKNKLYPILITYPSEYWSVSGGEHIEIFLKPSYADRHIGIGIRYRIQLVEELPSGKNESAPWRYVDIERAKKTIESWLISSRN
;
A
#
# COMPACT_ATOMS: atom_id res chain seq x y z
N MET A 1 30.36 -29.95 37.75
CA MET A 1 29.20 -29.05 37.56
C MET A 1 28.22 -29.72 36.59
N LYS A 2 26.99 -30.02 37.01
CA LYS A 2 25.96 -30.60 36.13
C LYS A 2 25.54 -29.52 35.11
N LYS A 3 25.79 -29.72 33.81
CA LYS A 3 25.23 -28.89 32.74
C LYS A 3 23.71 -28.84 32.92
N GLY A 4 23.16 -27.66 33.17
CA GLY A 4 21.71 -27.47 33.23
C GLY A 4 21.06 -27.90 31.92
N ARG A 5 19.83 -28.44 31.97
CA ARG A 5 19.08 -28.83 30.76
C ARG A 5 19.01 -27.62 29.80
N PRO A 6 19.24 -27.81 28.48
CA PRO A 6 19.08 -26.74 27.51
C PRO A 6 17.64 -26.20 27.58
N SER A 7 17.50 -24.90 27.83
CA SER A 7 16.20 -24.22 27.93
C SER A 7 15.89 -23.50 26.62
N PHE A 8 14.70 -23.74 26.08
CA PHE A 8 14.11 -23.08 24.94
C PHE A 8 13.20 -21.94 25.40
N LYS A 9 13.33 -20.75 24.81
CA LYS A 9 12.56 -19.55 25.19
C LYS A 9 11.42 -19.30 24.20
N LEU A 10 10.20 -19.14 24.72
CA LEU A 10 8.96 -18.88 23.99
C LEU A 10 8.47 -17.46 24.27
N ASP A 11 7.81 -16.84 23.29
CA ASP A 11 7.00 -15.64 23.48
C ASP A 11 5.69 -16.01 24.17
N THR A 12 5.61 -15.65 25.45
CA THR A 12 4.46 -15.92 26.33
C THR A 12 3.15 -15.27 25.86
N GLN A 13 3.22 -14.07 25.27
CA GLN A 13 2.02 -13.35 24.83
C GLN A 13 1.49 -14.00 23.55
N TYR A 14 2.38 -14.30 22.61
CA TYR A 14 2.06 -14.98 21.36
C TYR A 14 1.51 -16.40 21.61
N LEU A 15 2.17 -17.18 22.48
CA LEU A 15 1.73 -18.52 22.88
C LEU A 15 0.31 -18.50 23.48
N ARG A 16 0.04 -17.56 24.39
CA ARG A 16 -1.29 -17.40 25.00
C ARG A 16 -2.35 -17.01 23.98
N ARG A 17 -2.02 -16.13 23.03
CA ARG A 17 -2.92 -15.69 21.96
C ARG A 17 -3.27 -16.87 21.05
N LEU A 18 -2.28 -17.60 20.53
CA LEU A 18 -2.50 -18.77 19.68
C LEU A 18 -3.38 -19.82 20.34
N ARG A 19 -3.14 -20.12 21.63
CA ARG A 19 -3.97 -21.07 22.37
C ARG A 19 -5.44 -20.65 22.40
N LYS A 20 -5.70 -19.36 22.66
CA LYS A 20 -7.06 -18.80 22.71
C LYS A 20 -7.73 -18.78 21.33
N GLU A 21 -6.99 -18.43 20.28
CA GLU A 21 -7.48 -18.46 18.89
C GLU A 21 -7.92 -19.87 18.47
N ARG A 22 -7.21 -20.90 18.95
CA ARG A 22 -7.56 -22.32 18.77
C ARG A 22 -8.64 -22.82 19.73
N GLN A 23 -9.22 -21.95 20.56
CA GLN A 23 -10.24 -22.29 21.57
C GLN A 23 -9.80 -23.38 22.55
N LEU A 24 -8.49 -23.52 22.79
CA LEU A 24 -7.95 -24.53 23.70
C LEU A 24 -7.87 -23.97 25.12
N THR A 25 -8.37 -24.73 26.09
CA THR A 25 -8.07 -24.48 27.50
C THR A 25 -6.64 -24.90 27.83
N GLN A 26 -6.10 -24.45 28.95
CA GLN A 26 -4.75 -24.85 29.38
C GLN A 26 -4.67 -26.37 29.67
N SER A 27 -5.75 -26.99 30.14
CA SER A 27 -5.80 -28.44 30.35
C SER A 27 -5.98 -29.21 29.04
N ALA A 28 -6.74 -28.69 28.08
CA ALA A 28 -6.85 -29.30 26.75
C ALA A 28 -5.49 -29.27 26.04
N MET A 29 -4.76 -28.16 26.19
CA MET A 29 -3.41 -28.00 25.64
C MET A 29 -2.42 -28.98 26.28
N SER A 30 -2.43 -29.15 27.61
CA SER A 30 -1.56 -30.13 28.26
C SER A 30 -1.90 -31.57 27.85
N LYS A 31 -3.19 -31.92 27.70
CA LYS A 31 -3.58 -33.24 27.16
C LYS A 31 -3.03 -33.46 25.75
N ALA A 32 -3.18 -32.47 24.87
CA ALA A 32 -2.68 -32.57 23.50
C ALA A 32 -1.15 -32.73 23.44
N ILE A 33 -0.39 -31.99 24.26
CA ILE A 33 1.07 -32.16 24.35
C ILE A 33 1.40 -33.57 24.85
N SER A 34 0.71 -34.08 25.87
CA SER A 34 0.92 -35.44 26.39
C SER A 34 0.62 -36.53 25.37
N SER A 35 -0.40 -36.35 24.53
CA SER A 35 -0.74 -37.30 23.47
C SER A 35 0.36 -37.37 22.40
N HIS A 36 0.99 -36.24 22.09
CA HIS A 36 2.07 -36.17 21.10
C HIS A 36 3.46 -36.43 21.68
N TYR A 37 3.64 -36.31 23.00
CA TYR A 37 4.88 -36.55 23.71
C TYR A 37 4.61 -37.29 25.03
N PRO A 38 4.41 -38.63 25.00
CA PRO A 38 4.04 -39.42 26.19
C PRO A 38 5.08 -39.42 27.31
N SER A 39 6.34 -39.12 27.00
CA SER A 39 7.42 -38.98 27.98
C SER A 39 7.44 -37.60 28.66
N TRP A 40 6.47 -36.72 28.36
CA TRP A 40 6.36 -35.42 29.01
C TRP A 40 6.01 -35.57 30.50
N GLY A 41 6.81 -34.96 31.37
CA GLY A 41 6.73 -35.14 32.83
C GLY A 41 7.70 -36.22 33.34
N CYS A 42 7.38 -36.85 34.47
CA CYS A 42 8.15 -37.99 35.01
C CYS A 42 7.84 -39.28 34.23
N ASN A 43 8.28 -39.38 32.97
CA ASN A 43 8.15 -40.58 32.13
C ASN A 43 6.72 -41.16 32.06
N GLY A 44 5.71 -40.31 31.82
CA GLY A 44 4.32 -40.75 31.65
C GLY A 44 3.55 -41.11 32.93
N GLN A 45 4.14 -40.90 34.12
CA GLN A 45 3.49 -41.14 35.42
C GLN A 45 2.93 -39.86 36.07
N SER A 46 2.92 -38.73 35.36
CA SER A 46 2.45 -37.45 35.91
C SER A 46 0.94 -37.34 35.85
N SER A 47 0.30 -36.86 36.92
CA SER A 47 -1.14 -36.64 36.94
C SER A 47 -1.56 -35.51 35.98
N GLU A 48 -2.80 -35.52 35.49
CA GLU A 48 -3.32 -34.47 34.59
C GLU A 48 -3.20 -33.07 35.20
N GLU A 49 -3.37 -32.95 36.52
CA GLU A 49 -3.21 -31.70 37.28
C GLU A 49 -1.77 -31.20 37.24
N THR A 50 -0.79 -32.10 37.41
CA THR A 50 0.64 -31.78 37.33
C THR A 50 1.02 -31.31 35.93
N MET A 51 0.53 -31.97 34.88
CA MET A 51 0.81 -31.60 33.49
C MET A 51 0.17 -30.26 33.11
N THR A 52 -1.03 -29.99 33.63
CA THR A 52 -1.70 -28.68 33.46
C THR A 52 -0.90 -27.57 34.15
N ALA A 53 -0.44 -27.80 35.39
CA ALA A 53 0.38 -26.84 36.12
C ALA A 53 1.74 -26.58 35.45
N ASP A 54 2.34 -27.61 34.84
CA ASP A 54 3.56 -27.47 34.05
C ASP A 54 3.33 -26.64 32.78
N TYR A 55 2.24 -26.88 32.05
CA TYR A 55 1.87 -26.02 30.91
C TYR A 55 1.62 -24.56 31.34
N GLN A 56 0.90 -24.35 32.44
CA GLN A 56 0.68 -23.00 33.00
C GLN A 56 2.00 -22.29 33.29
N ARG A 57 3.01 -23.02 33.80
CA ARG A 57 4.34 -22.48 34.05
C ARG A 57 5.08 -22.15 32.74
N ILE A 58 4.94 -22.99 31.71
CA ILE A 58 5.48 -22.71 30.37
C ILE A 58 4.84 -21.46 29.78
N GLU A 59 3.50 -21.33 29.83
CA GLU A 59 2.78 -20.17 29.31
C GLU A 59 3.12 -18.88 30.09
N ALA A 60 3.34 -18.98 31.41
CA ALA A 60 3.69 -17.83 32.24
C ALA A 60 5.16 -17.39 32.12
N LYS A 61 6.10 -18.34 32.02
CA LYS A 61 7.55 -18.05 32.07
C LYS A 61 8.24 -18.13 30.71
N GLY A 62 7.59 -18.72 29.71
CA GLY A 62 8.12 -18.89 28.37
C GLY A 62 9.37 -19.76 28.32
N ARG A 63 9.57 -20.68 29.27
CA ARG A 63 10.76 -21.56 29.29
C ARG A 63 10.33 -23.01 29.27
N THR A 64 10.87 -23.77 28.33
CA THR A 64 10.62 -25.22 28.20
C THR A 64 11.82 -25.94 27.59
N SER A 65 11.76 -27.25 27.35
CA SER A 65 12.78 -27.95 26.55
C SER A 65 12.50 -27.82 25.05
N PRO A 66 13.51 -27.91 24.17
CA PRO A 66 13.31 -27.85 22.71
C PRO A 66 12.28 -28.87 22.21
N GLN A 67 12.31 -30.09 22.73
CA GLN A 67 11.36 -31.16 22.38
C GLN A 67 9.91 -30.81 22.75
N VAL A 68 9.70 -30.20 23.92
CA VAL A 68 8.35 -29.76 24.31
C VAL A 68 7.92 -28.56 23.48
N ALA A 69 8.84 -27.66 23.11
CA ALA A 69 8.54 -26.55 22.21
C ALA A 69 8.14 -27.01 20.80
N GLU A 70 8.82 -28.02 20.23
CA GLU A 70 8.43 -28.65 18.96
C GLU A 70 7.04 -29.27 19.03
N VAL A 71 6.70 -29.91 20.14
CA VAL A 71 5.37 -30.51 20.34
C VAL A 71 4.30 -29.43 20.52
N ILE A 72 4.59 -28.37 21.26
CA ILE A 72 3.69 -27.22 21.39
C ILE A 72 3.46 -26.58 20.01
N ALA A 73 4.51 -26.42 19.20
CA ALA A 73 4.45 -25.93 17.82
C ALA A 73 3.53 -26.81 16.97
N LYS A 74 3.71 -28.13 17.05
CA LYS A 74 2.87 -29.11 16.35
C LYS A 74 1.41 -29.08 16.78
N VAL A 75 1.13 -28.97 18.09
CA VAL A 75 -0.24 -28.89 18.62
C VAL A 75 -0.94 -27.58 18.23
N LEU A 76 -0.20 -26.47 18.25
CA LEU A 76 -0.71 -25.15 17.86
C LEU A 76 -0.62 -24.89 16.36
N ASP A 77 -0.07 -25.84 15.60
CA ASP A 77 -0.08 -25.83 14.15
C ASP A 77 0.71 -24.61 13.63
N VAL A 78 1.88 -24.36 14.22
CA VAL A 78 2.75 -23.21 13.93
C VAL A 78 4.22 -23.65 13.89
N PRO A 79 5.08 -23.03 13.07
CA PRO A 79 6.51 -23.27 13.14
C PRO A 79 7.09 -22.91 14.51
N ILE A 80 8.08 -23.67 14.99
CA ILE A 80 8.67 -23.45 16.31
C ILE A 80 9.29 -22.05 16.48
N ALA A 81 9.84 -21.48 15.41
CA ALA A 81 10.35 -20.10 15.34
C ALA A 81 9.29 -19.07 15.80
N PHE A 82 8.04 -19.22 15.36
CA PHE A 82 6.95 -18.29 15.69
C PHE A 82 6.63 -18.33 17.18
N LEU A 83 6.74 -19.51 17.81
CA LEU A 83 6.57 -19.61 19.26
C LEU A 83 7.68 -18.93 20.06
N GLN A 84 8.84 -18.65 19.47
CA GLN A 84 9.89 -17.85 20.09
C GLN A 84 9.63 -16.34 19.99
N GLY A 85 8.54 -15.95 19.32
CA GLY A 85 8.29 -14.57 18.94
C GLY A 85 9.15 -14.13 17.75
N GLU A 86 9.69 -15.08 16.96
CA GLU A 86 10.22 -14.73 15.64
C GLU A 86 9.03 -14.30 14.78
N VAL A 87 8.83 -12.99 14.76
CA VAL A 87 8.09 -12.26 13.72
C VAL A 87 8.63 -12.77 12.38
N LEU A 88 7.80 -12.81 11.34
CA LEU A 88 8.30 -12.88 9.97
C LEU A 88 9.55 -12.00 9.87
N PRO A 89 10.70 -12.53 9.42
CA PRO A 89 11.93 -11.73 9.35
C PRO A 89 11.61 -10.46 8.56
N ASP A 90 12.09 -9.31 9.03
CA ASP A 90 11.89 -8.07 8.28
C ASP A 90 12.35 -8.27 6.83
N SER A 91 11.65 -7.67 5.86
CA SER A 91 11.93 -7.88 4.43
C SER A 91 13.40 -7.63 4.08
N ALA A 92 14.01 -6.59 4.69
CA ALA A 92 15.42 -6.29 4.46
C ALA A 92 16.35 -7.32 5.13
N GLU A 93 16.00 -7.82 6.32
CA GLU A 93 16.77 -8.86 7.02
C GLU A 93 16.69 -10.20 6.29
N TYR A 94 15.50 -10.57 5.82
CA TYR A 94 15.28 -11.77 5.02
C TYR A 94 16.11 -11.72 3.73
N LEU A 95 16.01 -10.62 2.98
CA LEU A 95 16.77 -10.45 1.76
C LEU A 95 18.28 -10.51 2.02
N LYS A 96 18.77 -9.82 3.07
CA LYS A 96 20.18 -9.85 3.47
C LYS A 96 20.66 -11.26 3.79
N LYS A 97 19.84 -12.07 4.48
CA LYS A 97 20.15 -13.47 4.79
C LYS A 97 20.31 -14.30 3.50
N ILE A 98 19.39 -14.14 2.54
CA ILE A 98 19.47 -14.84 1.25
C ILE A 98 20.68 -14.36 0.45
N THR A 99 20.95 -13.06 0.39
CA THR A 99 22.13 -12.51 -0.30
C THR A 99 23.44 -13.08 0.26
N LEU A 100 23.58 -13.13 1.59
CA LEU A 100 24.77 -13.72 2.24
C LEU A 100 24.92 -15.20 1.89
N LEU A 101 23.82 -15.96 1.96
CA LEU A 101 23.82 -17.38 1.61
C LEU A 101 24.27 -17.61 0.16
N LEU A 102 23.73 -16.83 -0.79
CA LEU A 102 24.10 -16.96 -2.20
C LEU A 102 25.56 -16.55 -2.43
N ASN A 103 26.03 -15.50 -1.77
CA ASN A 103 27.42 -15.06 -1.84
C ASN A 103 28.38 -16.17 -1.38
N ASP A 104 28.07 -16.83 -0.26
CA ASP A 104 28.90 -17.91 0.27
C ASP A 104 28.94 -19.11 -0.71
N GLN A 105 27.81 -19.46 -1.33
CA GLN A 105 27.78 -20.52 -2.34
C GLN A 105 28.49 -20.17 -3.65
N ILE A 106 28.44 -18.90 -4.05
CA ILE A 106 29.22 -18.41 -5.19
C ILE A 106 30.71 -18.48 -4.88
N ALA A 107 31.11 -18.16 -3.65
CA ALA A 107 32.50 -18.21 -3.22
C ALA A 107 33.06 -19.64 -3.17
N THR A 108 32.26 -20.66 -2.86
CA THR A 108 32.69 -22.07 -2.95
C THR A 108 32.80 -22.56 -4.40
N GLY A 109 32.00 -22.00 -5.31
CA GLY A 109 32.03 -22.33 -6.74
C GLY A 109 31.49 -23.73 -7.09
N GLU A 110 30.91 -24.44 -6.13
CA GLU A 110 30.40 -25.81 -6.32
C GLU A 110 29.04 -25.83 -7.04
N ASN A 111 28.22 -24.80 -6.81
CA ASN A 111 26.87 -24.70 -7.38
C ASN A 111 26.90 -24.10 -8.80
N LYS A 112 27.13 -24.93 -9.82
CA LYS A 112 27.22 -24.51 -11.23
C LYS A 112 25.98 -23.77 -11.72
N LYS A 113 24.78 -24.15 -11.27
CA LYS A 113 23.53 -23.54 -11.69
C LYS A 113 23.39 -22.12 -11.15
N LEU A 114 23.71 -21.93 -9.87
CA LEU A 114 23.77 -20.60 -9.26
C LEU A 114 24.81 -19.70 -9.94
N MET A 115 25.99 -20.25 -10.25
CA MET A 115 27.06 -19.50 -10.94
C MET A 115 26.64 -19.01 -12.32
N LEU A 116 25.95 -19.85 -13.10
CA LEU A 116 25.42 -19.47 -14.41
C LEU A 116 24.40 -18.33 -14.29
N ALA A 117 23.40 -18.49 -13.41
CA ALA A 117 22.38 -17.46 -13.18
C ALA A 117 23.00 -16.14 -12.68
N TYR A 118 23.97 -16.20 -11.76
CA TYR A 118 24.69 -15.02 -11.30
C TYR A 118 25.40 -14.30 -12.45
N SER A 119 26.07 -15.04 -13.35
CA SER A 119 26.76 -14.45 -14.50
C SER A 119 25.81 -13.75 -15.48
N GLU A 120 24.58 -14.26 -15.64
CA GLU A 120 23.56 -13.66 -16.49
C GLU A 120 23.01 -12.38 -15.85
N PHE A 121 22.69 -12.43 -14.56
CA PHE A 121 22.20 -11.28 -13.81
C PHE A 121 23.24 -10.17 -13.73
N GLU A 122 24.53 -10.50 -13.57
CA GLU A 122 25.61 -9.53 -13.51
C GLU A 122 25.80 -8.81 -14.85
N LYS A 123 25.72 -9.54 -15.98
CA LYS A 123 25.74 -8.93 -17.32
C LYS A 123 24.57 -7.97 -17.53
N ALA A 124 23.40 -8.30 -17.01
CA ALA A 124 22.19 -7.48 -17.16
C ALA A 124 22.15 -6.27 -16.22
N ASN A 125 22.78 -6.35 -15.04
CA ASN A 125 22.58 -5.38 -13.94
C ASN A 125 23.86 -4.68 -13.45
N ALA A 126 24.97 -4.78 -14.19
CA ALA A 126 26.21 -4.00 -14.03
C ALA A 126 26.56 -3.61 -12.58
N GLY A 127 26.99 -4.59 -11.77
CA GLY A 127 27.39 -4.40 -10.38
C GLY A 127 26.31 -4.68 -9.34
N LYS A 128 25.08 -5.02 -9.76
CA LYS A 128 23.97 -5.40 -8.86
C LYS A 128 23.43 -6.81 -9.14
N GLY A 129 24.18 -7.67 -9.82
CA GLY A 129 23.70 -8.99 -10.23
C GLY A 129 23.31 -9.87 -9.04
N LEU A 130 24.12 -9.88 -7.98
CA LEU A 130 23.86 -10.70 -6.79
C LEU A 130 22.61 -10.23 -6.03
N GLU A 131 22.47 -8.93 -5.80
CA GLU A 131 21.33 -8.34 -5.10
C GLU A 131 20.02 -8.64 -5.84
N ARG A 132 20.03 -8.49 -7.17
CA ARG A 132 18.88 -8.78 -8.03
C ARG A 132 18.54 -10.26 -8.10
N LEU A 133 19.54 -11.13 -8.16
CA LEU A 133 19.34 -12.57 -8.12
C LEU A 133 18.79 -13.02 -6.77
N ALA A 134 19.29 -12.47 -5.67
CA ALA A 134 18.77 -12.74 -4.33
C ALA A 134 17.32 -12.28 -4.18
N GLU A 135 16.97 -11.12 -4.73
CA GLU A 135 15.61 -10.60 -4.77
C GLU A 135 14.68 -11.53 -5.57
N ASP A 136 15.09 -11.96 -6.76
CA ASP A 136 14.33 -12.89 -7.61
C ASP A 136 14.09 -14.24 -6.91
N ILE A 137 15.16 -14.87 -6.40
CA ILE A 137 15.08 -16.14 -5.67
C ILE A 137 14.18 -16.00 -4.43
N SER A 138 14.31 -14.90 -3.68
CA SER A 138 13.48 -14.63 -2.49
C SER A 138 12.00 -14.55 -2.83
N LYS A 139 11.63 -13.87 -3.92
CA LYS A 139 10.24 -13.79 -4.40
C LYS A 139 9.72 -15.15 -4.82
N ARG A 140 10.54 -15.95 -5.50
CA ARG A 140 10.19 -17.31 -5.91
C ARG A 140 9.98 -18.24 -4.72
N ILE A 141 10.84 -18.17 -3.69
CA ILE A 141 10.65 -18.88 -2.41
C ILE A 141 9.33 -18.46 -1.76
N GLU A 142 9.03 -17.17 -1.70
CA GLU A 142 7.78 -16.69 -1.12
C GLU A 142 6.55 -17.20 -1.88
N VAL A 143 6.57 -17.22 -3.22
CA VAL A 143 5.47 -17.75 -4.06
C VAL A 143 5.32 -19.26 -3.93
N VAL A 144 6.42 -20.02 -3.88
CA VAL A 144 6.34 -21.49 -3.82
C VAL A 144 5.72 -21.99 -2.51
N GLN A 145 5.72 -21.17 -1.46
CA GLN A 145 5.04 -21.48 -0.19
C GLN A 145 3.51 -21.55 -0.34
N LEU A 146 2.92 -20.81 -1.28
CA LEU A 146 1.49 -20.88 -1.63
C LEU A 146 1.16 -22.10 -2.50
N GLY A 147 1.85 -22.21 -3.65
CA GLY A 147 1.49 -23.18 -4.69
C GLY A 147 2.08 -24.58 -4.48
N ARG A 148 3.16 -24.70 -3.70
CA ARG A 148 3.91 -25.94 -3.42
C ARG A 148 4.28 -26.72 -4.68
N ASN A 149 4.53 -26.02 -5.78
CA ASN A 149 4.86 -26.64 -7.05
C ASN A 149 6.16 -27.48 -6.90
N PRO A 150 6.13 -28.80 -7.13
CA PRO A 150 7.28 -29.66 -6.94
C PRO A 150 8.48 -29.32 -7.82
N SER A 151 8.24 -28.87 -9.07
CA SER A 151 9.34 -28.51 -9.97
C SER A 151 10.04 -27.24 -9.51
N GLU A 152 9.26 -26.24 -9.09
CA GLU A 152 9.80 -24.98 -8.57
C GLU A 152 10.56 -25.20 -7.25
N LEU A 153 10.04 -26.06 -6.37
CA LEU A 153 10.76 -26.45 -5.15
C LEU A 153 12.10 -27.10 -5.45
N ALA A 154 12.14 -28.06 -6.38
CA ALA A 154 13.39 -28.72 -6.77
C ALA A 154 14.39 -27.71 -7.38
N ASP A 155 13.89 -26.79 -8.19
CA ASP A 155 14.68 -25.73 -8.82
C ASP A 155 15.32 -24.79 -7.78
N LEU A 156 14.54 -24.36 -6.79
CA LEU A 156 15.00 -23.49 -5.69
C LEU A 156 15.97 -24.21 -4.75
N ILE A 157 15.77 -25.50 -4.47
CA ILE A 157 16.75 -26.32 -3.72
C ILE A 157 18.09 -26.32 -4.45
N GLU A 158 18.08 -26.51 -5.77
CA GLU A 158 19.30 -26.52 -6.57
C GLU A 158 19.97 -25.14 -6.60
N TYR A 159 19.21 -24.05 -6.68
CA TYR A 159 19.76 -22.68 -6.66
C TYR A 159 20.36 -22.28 -5.32
N THR A 160 19.72 -22.67 -4.22
CA THR A 160 20.04 -22.15 -2.89
C THR A 160 20.78 -23.15 -2.01
N GLY A 161 20.89 -24.42 -2.40
CA GLY A 161 21.40 -25.49 -1.54
C GLY A 161 20.61 -25.70 -0.24
N LEU A 162 19.49 -24.99 -0.04
CA LEU A 162 18.62 -25.14 1.10
C LEU A 162 17.83 -26.43 0.99
N SER A 163 17.57 -27.06 2.12
CA SER A 163 16.62 -28.17 2.19
C SER A 163 15.20 -27.71 1.86
N LYS A 164 14.35 -28.66 1.45
CA LYS A 164 12.91 -28.42 1.27
C LYS A 164 12.27 -27.80 2.52
N THR A 165 12.68 -28.24 3.70
CA THR A 165 12.19 -27.72 4.98
C THR A 165 12.58 -26.26 5.21
N GLU A 166 13.78 -25.85 4.80
CA GLU A 166 14.24 -24.46 4.94
C GLU A 166 13.55 -23.53 3.94
N ILE A 167 13.33 -23.98 2.70
CA ILE A 167 12.59 -23.20 1.68
C ILE A 167 11.13 -22.98 2.10
N LEU A 168 10.53 -23.96 2.77
CA LEU A 168 9.16 -23.87 3.26
C LEU A 168 9.02 -23.14 4.60
N MET A 169 10.12 -22.66 5.20
CA MET A 169 10.03 -21.74 6.34
C MET A 169 9.50 -20.39 5.88
N PRO A 170 8.65 -19.70 6.66
CA PRO A 170 8.01 -18.46 6.23
C PRO A 170 8.99 -17.44 5.66
N ALA A 171 8.80 -17.12 4.39
CA ALA A 171 9.57 -16.11 3.69
C ALA A 171 8.84 -14.79 3.76
N ASN A 172 9.62 -13.72 3.67
CA ASN A 172 9.07 -12.37 3.69
C ASN A 172 9.93 -11.48 2.81
N CYS A 173 9.66 -11.52 1.51
CA CYS A 173 10.24 -10.59 0.55
C CYS A 173 9.28 -9.42 0.34
N ASP A 174 8.15 -9.71 -0.31
CA ASP A 174 7.14 -8.72 -0.67
C ASP A 174 5.82 -8.92 0.10
N GLY A 175 5.57 -10.15 0.54
CA GLY A 175 4.34 -10.58 1.19
C GLY A 175 3.20 -10.88 0.22
N HIS A 176 2.29 -11.75 0.68
CA HIS A 176 1.07 -12.06 -0.04
C HIS A 176 -0.12 -11.26 0.51
N TRP A 177 -1.09 -11.03 -0.35
CA TRP A 177 -2.28 -10.25 -0.06
C TRP A 177 -3.50 -10.93 -0.62
N PHE A 178 -4.43 -11.26 0.25
CA PHE A 178 -5.73 -11.73 -0.16
C PHE A 178 -6.61 -10.53 -0.48
N VAL A 179 -7.26 -10.56 -1.64
CA VAL A 179 -8.09 -9.47 -2.14
C VAL A 179 -9.44 -10.00 -2.58
N THR A 180 -10.52 -9.34 -2.18
CA THR A 180 -11.86 -9.58 -2.69
C THR A 180 -12.42 -8.33 -3.32
N THR A 181 -13.00 -8.47 -4.51
CA THR A 181 -13.69 -7.37 -5.20
C THR A 181 -15.14 -7.75 -5.40
N THR A 182 -16.03 -6.82 -5.10
CA THR A 182 -17.46 -6.97 -5.32
C THR A 182 -18.00 -5.73 -6.03
N PHE A 183 -18.66 -5.92 -7.16
CA PHE A 183 -19.40 -4.85 -7.82
C PHE A 183 -20.59 -5.43 -8.58
N ARG A 184 -21.80 -5.00 -8.21
CA ARG A 184 -23.06 -5.56 -8.72
C ARG A 184 -23.06 -7.09 -8.55
N GLU A 185 -23.18 -7.84 -9.64
CA GLU A 185 -23.21 -9.30 -9.68
C GLU A 185 -21.81 -9.93 -9.84
N SER A 186 -20.76 -9.10 -9.97
CA SER A 186 -19.38 -9.57 -10.07
C SER A 186 -18.77 -9.73 -8.68
N TYR A 187 -18.29 -10.94 -8.39
CA TYR A 187 -17.52 -11.29 -7.20
C TYR A 187 -16.21 -11.95 -7.63
N ARG A 188 -15.09 -11.44 -7.13
CA ARG A 188 -13.76 -11.95 -7.45
C ARG A 188 -12.90 -12.07 -6.20
N VAL A 189 -12.08 -13.10 -6.16
CA VAL A 189 -11.12 -13.38 -5.10
C VAL A 189 -9.77 -13.68 -5.73
N ASP A 190 -8.72 -13.03 -5.26
CA ASP A 190 -7.36 -13.23 -5.73
C ASP A 190 -6.37 -13.24 -4.55
N ILE A 191 -5.23 -13.90 -4.73
CA ILE A 191 -4.04 -13.72 -3.89
C ILE A 191 -2.99 -13.04 -4.75
N LEU A 192 -2.53 -11.88 -4.32
CA LEU A 192 -1.57 -11.04 -5.01
C LEU A 192 -0.27 -10.98 -4.21
N GLN A 193 0.85 -10.82 -4.90
CA GLN A 193 2.14 -10.57 -4.26
C GLN A 193 2.42 -9.06 -4.24
N SER A 194 2.98 -8.56 -3.13
CA SER A 194 3.39 -7.17 -2.89
C SER A 194 2.25 -6.14 -2.82
N THR A 195 2.54 -5.00 -2.19
CA THR A 195 1.68 -3.82 -2.24
C THR A 195 1.56 -3.23 -3.65
N VAL A 196 2.57 -3.43 -4.52
CA VAL A 196 2.53 -3.01 -5.93
C VAL A 196 1.52 -3.85 -6.72
N GLY A 197 1.43 -5.15 -6.43
CA GLY A 197 0.43 -6.04 -7.01
C GLY A 197 -1.00 -5.62 -6.63
N ILE A 198 -1.22 -5.27 -5.36
CA ILE A 198 -2.50 -4.70 -4.91
C ILE A 198 -2.82 -3.41 -5.66
N TRP A 199 -1.83 -2.51 -5.78
CA TRP A 199 -2.02 -1.24 -6.46
C TRP A 199 -2.43 -1.42 -7.94
N GLY A 200 -1.69 -2.26 -8.67
CA GLY A 200 -2.03 -2.60 -10.06
C GLY A 200 -3.43 -3.18 -10.17
N TYR A 201 -3.79 -4.08 -9.26
CA TYR A 201 -5.11 -4.68 -9.21
C TYR A 201 -6.24 -3.67 -8.95
N ILE A 202 -6.05 -2.75 -7.99
CA ILE A 202 -7.01 -1.66 -7.73
C ILE A 202 -7.17 -0.81 -8.98
N CYS A 203 -6.08 -0.40 -9.63
CA CYS A 203 -6.10 0.38 -10.86
C CYS A 203 -6.87 -0.33 -11.98
N ASP A 204 -6.66 -1.62 -12.16
CA ASP A 204 -7.32 -2.38 -13.23
C ASP A 204 -8.80 -2.60 -12.95
N ARG A 205 -9.17 -2.98 -11.71
CA ARG A 205 -10.59 -3.07 -11.31
C ARG A 205 -11.29 -1.72 -11.44
N PHE A 206 -10.60 -0.64 -11.09
CA PHE A 206 -11.16 0.71 -11.19
C PHE A 206 -11.50 1.11 -12.63
N LYS A 207 -10.78 0.62 -13.64
CA LYS A 207 -11.09 0.87 -15.06
C LYS A 207 -12.35 0.15 -15.54
N GLU A 208 -12.73 -0.95 -14.89
CA GLU A 208 -13.89 -1.76 -15.28
C GLU A 208 -15.22 -1.17 -14.79
N PHE A 209 -15.18 -0.24 -13.83
CA PHE A 209 -16.40 0.38 -13.31
C PHE A 209 -16.98 1.40 -14.31
N PRO A 210 -18.32 1.42 -14.51
CA PRO A 210 -18.98 2.35 -15.43
C PRO A 210 -18.88 3.77 -14.89
N ARG A 211 -18.04 4.60 -15.51
CA ARG A 211 -17.87 6.00 -15.13
C ARG A 211 -18.69 6.93 -16.00
N LEU A 212 -19.28 7.94 -15.37
CA LEU A 212 -19.84 9.06 -16.08
C LEU A 212 -18.82 10.21 -15.99
N PRO A 213 -18.36 10.79 -17.12
CA PRO A 213 -17.27 11.78 -17.15
C PRO A 213 -17.49 13.07 -16.33
N THR A 214 -18.64 13.17 -15.66
CA THR A 214 -19.12 14.37 -14.98
C THR A 214 -19.70 14.07 -13.61
N SER A 215 -19.81 12.79 -13.20
CA SER A 215 -20.42 12.44 -11.92
C SER A 215 -19.48 12.72 -10.74
N ASP A 216 -20.06 13.17 -9.63
CA ASP A 216 -19.47 13.38 -8.32
C ASP A 216 -19.16 12.03 -7.67
N GLU A 217 -18.11 11.37 -8.14
CA GLU A 217 -17.69 10.07 -7.62
C GLU A 217 -17.01 10.25 -6.26
N SER A 218 -17.30 9.34 -5.33
CA SER A 218 -16.67 9.37 -4.01
C SER A 218 -16.06 8.03 -3.65
N VAL A 219 -15.00 8.08 -2.85
CA VAL A 219 -14.35 6.90 -2.30
C VAL A 219 -14.26 7.01 -0.79
N ARG A 220 -14.47 5.90 -0.11
CA ARG A 220 -14.23 5.75 1.32
C ARG A 220 -13.25 4.63 1.55
N ILE A 221 -12.23 4.90 2.35
CA ILE A 221 -11.13 3.99 2.67
C ILE A 221 -11.02 3.90 4.17
N TRP A 222 -11.05 2.68 4.71
CA TRP A 222 -10.93 2.45 6.14
C TRP A 222 -10.30 1.10 6.45
N ARG A 223 -10.04 0.88 7.74
CA ARG A 223 -9.51 -0.38 8.25
C ARG A 223 -10.48 -1.01 9.23
N ASP A 224 -10.56 -2.33 9.17
CA ASP A 224 -11.24 -3.17 10.15
C ASP A 224 -10.26 -4.26 10.61
N GLY A 225 -9.62 -4.04 11.76
CA GLY A 225 -8.48 -4.84 12.20
C GLY A 225 -7.33 -4.82 11.19
N PHE A 226 -7.01 -5.98 10.61
CA PHE A 226 -5.96 -6.10 9.58
C PHE A 226 -6.46 -5.87 8.15
N TRP A 227 -7.78 -5.80 7.95
CA TRP A 227 -8.38 -5.59 6.65
C TRP A 227 -8.36 -4.12 6.27
N TYR A 228 -8.03 -3.86 5.01
CA TYR A 228 -8.29 -2.60 4.34
C TYR A 228 -9.56 -2.76 3.51
N ARG A 229 -10.41 -1.74 3.54
CA ARG A 229 -11.62 -1.66 2.73
C ARG A 229 -11.63 -0.37 1.94
N ILE A 230 -11.94 -0.49 0.66
CA ILE A 230 -12.19 0.60 -0.27
C ILE A 230 -13.63 0.43 -0.76
N GLU A 231 -14.46 1.45 -0.58
CA GLU A 231 -15.78 1.53 -1.17
C GLU A 231 -15.87 2.73 -2.10
N ILE A 232 -16.32 2.49 -3.32
CA ILE A 232 -16.46 3.49 -4.37
C ILE A 232 -17.93 3.68 -4.66
N TYR A 233 -18.40 4.91 -4.51
CA TYR A 233 -19.79 5.30 -4.70
C TYR A 233 -19.93 6.13 -5.98
N PHE A 234 -20.90 5.73 -6.80
CA PHE A 234 -21.26 6.45 -8.01
C PHE A 234 -22.66 7.06 -7.80
N PRO A 235 -22.88 8.35 -8.13
CA PRO A 235 -24.17 9.02 -7.90
C PRO A 235 -25.40 8.31 -8.46
N LEU A 236 -25.25 7.57 -9.57
CA LEU A 236 -26.35 6.86 -10.24
C LEU A 236 -26.35 5.34 -9.98
N CYS A 237 -25.51 4.83 -9.08
CA CYS A 237 -25.51 3.42 -8.69
C CYS A 237 -25.85 3.27 -7.21
N HIS A 238 -26.84 2.43 -6.91
CA HIS A 238 -27.28 2.18 -5.53
C HIS A 238 -26.29 1.32 -4.71
N SER A 239 -25.50 0.48 -5.37
CA SER A 239 -24.53 -0.39 -4.70
C SER A 239 -23.10 0.10 -4.96
N PRO A 240 -22.30 0.33 -3.91
CA PRO A 240 -20.89 0.71 -4.09
C PRO A 240 -20.10 -0.45 -4.69
N ALA A 241 -19.06 -0.12 -5.46
CA ALA A 241 -18.00 -1.09 -5.72
C ALA A 241 -17.15 -1.21 -4.47
N ARG A 242 -16.75 -2.43 -4.10
CA ARG A 242 -15.97 -2.68 -2.89
C ARG A 242 -14.77 -3.54 -3.19
N ILE A 243 -13.63 -3.15 -2.63
CA ILE A 243 -12.38 -3.89 -2.66
C ILE A 243 -11.93 -4.04 -1.21
N ASP A 244 -11.83 -5.28 -0.74
CA ASP A 244 -11.23 -5.60 0.56
C ASP A 244 -9.90 -6.30 0.34
N PHE A 245 -8.92 -6.01 1.17
CA PHE A 245 -7.66 -6.74 1.14
C PHE A 245 -6.98 -6.83 2.49
N VAL A 246 -6.23 -7.92 2.69
CA VAL A 246 -5.50 -8.22 3.94
C VAL A 246 -4.21 -8.94 3.63
N ARG A 247 -3.15 -8.66 4.40
CA ARG A 247 -1.88 -9.38 4.27
C ARG A 247 -2.08 -10.83 4.71
N CYS A 248 -1.44 -11.75 4.00
CA CYS A 248 -1.57 -13.16 4.27
C CYS A 248 -0.23 -13.90 4.17
N GLU A 249 -0.15 -15.00 4.91
CA GLU A 249 1.00 -15.88 4.96
C GLU A 249 0.57 -17.30 4.64
N ALA A 250 1.33 -17.96 3.77
CA ALA A 250 1.14 -19.37 3.47
C ALA A 250 1.93 -20.22 4.46
N ASN A 251 1.30 -21.24 5.00
CA ASN A 251 1.97 -22.28 5.78
C ASN A 251 1.46 -23.65 5.39
N GLU A 252 1.89 -24.67 6.12
CA GLU A 252 1.53 -26.06 5.82
C GLU A 252 0.06 -26.42 6.03
N HIS A 253 -0.71 -25.54 6.64
CA HIS A 253 -2.12 -25.70 6.92
C HIS A 253 -3.00 -24.75 6.11
N GLY A 254 -2.42 -23.98 5.19
CA GLY A 254 -3.12 -23.05 4.31
C GLY A 254 -2.68 -21.60 4.50
N VAL A 255 -3.56 -20.68 4.12
CA VAL A 255 -3.30 -19.24 4.16
C VAL A 255 -3.87 -18.65 5.45
N ARG A 256 -3.07 -17.86 6.17
CA ARG A 256 -3.50 -17.14 7.38
C ARG A 256 -3.38 -15.64 7.19
N TRP A 257 -4.37 -14.90 7.70
CA TRP A 257 -4.35 -13.44 7.73
C TRP A 257 -3.38 -12.95 8.79
N CYS A 258 -2.53 -12.00 8.44
CA CYS A 258 -1.55 -11.45 9.36
C CYS A 258 -1.59 -9.92 9.34
N LYS A 259 -0.91 -9.32 10.33
CA LYS A 259 -0.78 -7.87 10.39
C LYS A 259 0.16 -7.41 9.26
N PRO A 260 -0.23 -6.37 8.50
CA PRO A 260 0.70 -5.67 7.61
C PRO A 260 1.98 -5.22 8.33
N MET A 261 3.11 -5.28 7.64
CA MET A 261 4.35 -4.70 8.12
C MET A 261 4.32 -3.19 8.01
N GLN A 262 5.12 -2.49 8.82
CA GLN A 262 5.17 -1.03 8.81
C GLN A 262 5.45 -0.45 7.41
N ARG A 263 6.34 -1.09 6.64
CA ARG A 263 6.64 -0.71 5.25
C ARG A 263 5.40 -0.83 4.36
N ASP A 264 4.62 -1.89 4.52
CA ASP A 264 3.39 -2.06 3.75
C ASP A 264 2.37 -0.99 4.11
N GLU A 265 2.20 -0.72 5.40
CA GLU A 265 1.25 0.28 5.88
C GLU A 265 1.58 1.66 5.29
N LEU A 266 2.85 2.06 5.33
CA LEU A 266 3.31 3.32 4.72
C LEU A 266 3.06 3.36 3.21
N SER A 267 3.34 2.25 2.53
CA SER A 267 3.17 2.15 1.06
C SER A 267 1.69 2.24 0.67
N ILE A 268 0.83 1.49 1.36
CA ILE A 268 -0.63 1.49 1.13
C ILE A 268 -1.22 2.86 1.47
N LEU A 269 -0.82 3.47 2.58
CA LEU A 269 -1.32 4.78 3.00
C LEU A 269 -1.04 5.86 1.94
N SER A 270 0.20 5.95 1.45
CA SER A 270 0.57 6.92 0.42
C SER A 270 -0.16 6.66 -0.89
N LEU A 271 -0.11 5.41 -1.38
CA LEU A 271 -0.68 5.05 -2.68
C LEU A 271 -2.19 5.28 -2.71
N LEU A 272 -2.92 4.89 -1.65
CA LEU A 272 -4.36 5.08 -1.61
C LEU A 272 -4.76 6.55 -1.44
N LYS A 273 -3.99 7.33 -0.69
CA LYS A 273 -4.20 8.77 -0.58
C LYS A 273 -4.07 9.43 -1.95
N ASP A 274 -2.94 9.24 -2.62
CA ASP A 274 -2.67 9.86 -3.93
C ASP A 274 -3.68 9.40 -4.96
N TRP A 275 -3.96 8.10 -5.03
CA TRP A 275 -4.98 7.56 -5.92
C TRP A 275 -6.36 8.18 -5.70
N SER A 276 -6.79 8.27 -4.44
CA SER A 276 -8.12 8.77 -4.11
C SER A 276 -8.30 10.23 -4.50
N PHE A 277 -7.26 11.05 -4.28
CA PHE A 277 -7.28 12.49 -4.58
C PHE A 277 -7.29 12.77 -6.08
N HIS A 278 -6.66 11.92 -6.89
CA HIS A 278 -6.59 12.11 -8.34
C HIS A 278 -7.67 11.34 -9.13
N SER A 279 -8.44 10.49 -8.45
CA SER A 279 -9.46 9.64 -9.09
C SER A 279 -10.89 10.04 -8.75
N PHE A 280 -11.13 10.68 -7.61
CA PHE A 280 -12.47 10.99 -7.11
C PHE A 280 -12.66 12.48 -6.83
N ASN A 281 -13.92 12.90 -6.71
CA ASN A 281 -14.28 14.27 -6.31
C ASN A 281 -14.35 14.40 -4.79
N PHE A 282 -14.67 13.31 -4.10
CA PHE A 282 -14.73 13.24 -2.65
C PHE A 282 -13.97 12.01 -2.16
N SER A 283 -13.12 12.18 -1.16
CA SER A 283 -12.34 11.11 -0.55
C SER A 283 -12.58 11.11 0.95
N THR A 284 -12.81 9.94 1.52
CA THR A 284 -12.78 9.73 2.98
C THR A 284 -11.67 8.74 3.24
N LEU A 285 -10.61 9.18 3.92
CA LEU A 285 -9.46 8.34 4.22
C LEU A 285 -9.61 7.67 5.59
N PHE A 286 -8.52 7.10 6.09
CA PHE A 286 -8.47 6.34 7.35
C PHE A 286 -8.81 7.17 8.60
N ASP A 287 -8.80 8.49 8.51
CA ASP A 287 -9.25 9.41 9.57
C ASP A 287 -10.79 9.51 9.66
N GLY A 288 -11.51 9.01 8.64
CA GLY A 288 -12.97 9.01 8.57
C GLY A 288 -13.58 10.36 8.19
N ALA A 289 -12.76 11.39 7.95
CA ALA A 289 -13.25 12.71 7.56
C ALA A 289 -13.40 12.78 6.03
N PRO A 290 -14.56 13.24 5.51
CA PRO A 290 -14.70 13.48 4.08
C PRO A 290 -13.92 14.74 3.66
N THR A 291 -13.27 14.67 2.51
CA THR A 291 -12.59 15.78 1.84
C THR A 291 -13.06 15.85 0.38
N PRO A 292 -13.60 16.99 -0.09
CA PRO A 292 -14.01 18.11 0.75
C PRO A 292 -15.19 17.73 1.67
N GLN A 293 -15.29 18.38 2.83
CA GLN A 293 -16.46 18.33 3.70
C GLN A 293 -17.68 18.95 2.99
N THR A 294 -17.46 20.08 2.33
CA THR A 294 -18.48 20.76 1.52
C THR A 294 -17.87 21.34 0.25
N VAL A 295 -18.60 21.34 -0.86
CA VAL A 295 -18.05 21.86 -2.13
C VAL A 295 -17.83 23.38 -2.05
N GLU A 296 -18.64 24.07 -1.27
CA GLU A 296 -18.61 25.52 -1.05
C GLU A 296 -17.29 26.00 -0.42
N GLN A 297 -16.54 25.11 0.23
CA GLN A 297 -15.23 25.39 0.81
C GLN A 297 -14.07 25.23 -0.17
N LEU A 298 -14.33 24.73 -1.38
CA LEU A 298 -13.25 24.57 -2.36
C LEU A 298 -12.76 25.93 -2.88
N ARG A 299 -11.45 26.02 -3.09
CA ARG A 299 -10.74 27.18 -3.62
C ARG A 299 -9.69 26.72 -4.62
N PHE A 300 -9.31 27.60 -5.55
CA PHE A 300 -8.02 27.44 -6.21
C PHE A 300 -6.93 28.17 -5.43
N LYS A 301 -5.88 27.44 -5.06
CA LYS A 301 -4.62 27.99 -4.58
C LYS A 301 -3.71 28.24 -5.77
N ILE A 302 -3.30 29.48 -5.96
CA ILE A 302 -2.36 29.90 -6.99
C ILE A 302 -1.03 30.21 -6.31
N ILE A 303 0.02 29.48 -6.66
CA ILE A 303 1.37 29.71 -6.17
C ILE A 303 2.20 30.25 -7.31
N GLU A 304 2.75 31.44 -7.14
CA GLU A 304 3.64 32.09 -8.09
C GLU A 304 5.10 31.81 -7.72
N PHE A 305 5.90 31.45 -8.71
CA PHE A 305 7.33 31.17 -8.56
C PHE A 305 8.16 32.00 -9.53
N GLU A 306 9.38 32.32 -9.10
CA GLU A 306 10.46 32.70 -10.02
C GLU A 306 10.86 31.49 -10.89
N ASN A 307 11.49 31.71 -12.05
CA ASN A 307 11.81 30.61 -12.97
C ASN A 307 13.10 29.89 -12.55
N GLY A 308 13.14 28.59 -12.84
CA GLY A 308 14.20 27.66 -12.47
C GLY A 308 13.62 26.41 -11.83
N SER A 309 14.31 25.28 -11.94
CA SER A 309 13.89 24.03 -11.29
C SER A 309 13.73 24.16 -9.76
N TYR A 310 14.27 25.23 -9.18
CA TYR A 310 14.26 25.57 -7.76
C TYR A 310 13.82 27.02 -7.49
N GLY A 311 13.03 27.63 -8.37
CA GLY A 311 12.58 29.01 -8.17
C GLY A 311 11.81 29.18 -6.85
N ASP A 312 12.08 30.27 -6.15
CA ASP A 312 11.44 30.61 -4.88
C ASP A 312 9.98 31.01 -5.07
N VAL A 313 9.17 30.81 -4.02
CA VAL A 313 7.77 31.25 -4.00
C VAL A 313 7.75 32.77 -3.89
N ILE A 314 7.18 33.43 -4.90
CA ILE A 314 6.97 34.89 -4.93
C ILE A 314 5.72 35.23 -4.12
N ASP A 315 4.62 34.54 -4.41
CA ASP A 315 3.33 34.81 -3.83
C ASP A 315 2.44 33.56 -3.77
N THR A 316 1.48 33.56 -2.86
CA THR A 316 0.43 32.55 -2.77
C THR A 316 -0.91 33.23 -2.57
N GLN A 317 -1.81 33.00 -3.52
CA GLN A 317 -3.13 33.60 -3.54
C GLN A 317 -4.21 32.53 -3.60
N TYR A 318 -5.42 32.89 -3.18
CA TYR A 318 -6.58 32.00 -3.23
C TYR A 318 -7.67 32.63 -4.09
N VAL A 319 -8.43 31.78 -4.79
CA VAL A 319 -9.61 32.13 -5.59
C VAL A 319 -10.80 31.39 -5.02
N ALA A 320 -11.85 32.13 -4.71
CA ALA A 320 -13.12 31.64 -4.21
C ALA A 320 -14.24 32.04 -5.18
N VAL A 321 -15.34 31.30 -5.13
CA VAL A 321 -16.57 31.64 -5.87
C VAL A 321 -17.49 32.47 -4.99
N ASP A 322 -18.26 33.38 -5.58
CA ASP A 322 -19.43 33.97 -4.91
C ASP A 322 -20.49 32.89 -4.63
N LEU A 323 -20.65 32.54 -3.35
CA LEU A 323 -21.53 31.46 -2.93
C LEU A 323 -23.02 31.79 -3.09
N ASP A 324 -23.41 33.06 -3.10
CA ASP A 324 -24.82 33.44 -3.22
C ASP A 324 -25.32 33.17 -4.63
N GLU A 325 -24.51 33.48 -5.64
CA GLU A 325 -24.82 33.16 -7.04
C GLU A 325 -24.71 31.65 -7.29
N PHE A 326 -23.69 30.98 -6.76
CA PHE A 326 -23.49 29.53 -6.92
C PHE A 326 -24.68 28.70 -6.37
N ARG A 327 -25.20 29.04 -5.19
CA ARG A 327 -26.30 28.30 -4.53
C ARG A 327 -27.56 28.23 -5.41
N ILE A 328 -27.84 29.27 -6.18
CA ILE A 328 -28.98 29.32 -7.13
C ILE A 328 -28.84 28.22 -8.21
N HIS A 329 -27.61 27.93 -8.64
CA HIS A 329 -27.31 26.93 -9.67
C HIS A 329 -27.09 25.51 -9.11
N GLN A 330 -26.73 25.40 -7.82
CA GLN A 330 -26.43 24.13 -7.15
C GLN A 330 -27.67 23.25 -6.95
N ASP A 331 -28.81 23.82 -6.58
CA ASP A 331 -30.04 23.06 -6.25
C ASP A 331 -30.54 22.18 -7.40
N ARG A 332 -30.30 22.60 -8.65
CA ARG A 332 -30.67 21.81 -9.86
C ARG A 332 -29.70 20.67 -10.15
N ASN A 333 -28.47 20.74 -9.63
CA ASN A 333 -27.38 19.81 -9.94
C ASN A 333 -27.04 18.86 -8.79
N LYS A 334 -27.50 19.16 -7.57
CA LYS A 334 -27.27 18.34 -6.37
C LYS A 334 -27.75 16.90 -6.53
N ASN A 335 -28.94 16.71 -7.12
CA ASN A 335 -29.53 15.39 -7.37
C ASN A 335 -28.91 14.65 -8.57
N ARG A 336 -28.07 15.33 -9.36
CA ARG A 336 -27.39 14.74 -10.53
C ARG A 336 -25.94 14.37 -10.25
N GLY A 337 -25.42 14.73 -9.08
CA GLY A 337 -24.02 14.52 -8.71
C GLY A 337 -23.08 15.26 -9.65
N HIS A 338 -23.28 16.58 -9.83
CA HIS A 338 -22.39 17.43 -10.64
C HIS A 338 -21.93 18.69 -9.89
N SER A 339 -22.04 18.71 -8.57
CA SER A 339 -21.79 19.90 -7.75
C SER A 339 -20.30 20.26 -7.73
N HIS A 340 -19.42 19.25 -7.64
CA HIS A 340 -17.97 19.48 -7.65
C HIS A 340 -17.52 20.04 -9.00
N ARG A 341 -18.00 19.44 -10.09
CA ARG A 341 -17.74 19.94 -11.45
C ARG A 341 -18.24 21.37 -11.64
N LEU A 342 -19.48 21.66 -11.25
CA LEU A 342 -20.06 22.99 -11.42
C LEU A 342 -19.22 24.05 -10.70
N LEU A 343 -18.84 23.78 -9.45
CA LEU A 343 -18.05 24.73 -8.69
C LEU A 343 -16.64 24.91 -9.27
N THR A 344 -15.98 23.83 -9.72
CA THR A 344 -14.67 23.95 -10.36
C THR A 344 -14.72 24.74 -11.68
N GLU A 345 -15.82 24.67 -12.43
CA GLU A 345 -16.06 25.54 -13.61
C GLU A 345 -16.19 27.02 -13.22
N TRP A 346 -16.82 27.34 -12.10
CA TRP A 346 -16.93 28.71 -11.59
C TRP A 346 -15.59 29.22 -11.03
N LEU A 347 -14.86 28.37 -10.32
CA LEU A 347 -13.50 28.68 -9.89
C LEU A 347 -12.59 28.98 -11.09
N LEU A 348 -12.78 28.29 -12.23
CA LEU A 348 -12.03 28.59 -13.46
C LEU A 348 -12.42 29.94 -14.06
N TYR A 349 -13.69 30.34 -13.97
CA TYR A 349 -14.12 31.68 -14.39
C TYR A 349 -13.45 32.77 -13.55
N GLU A 350 -13.47 32.62 -12.23
CA GLU A 350 -12.79 33.57 -11.32
C GLU A 350 -11.27 33.57 -11.50
N LEU A 351 -10.68 32.39 -11.72
CA LEU A 351 -9.27 32.25 -12.05
C LEU A 351 -8.93 33.01 -13.34
N LYS A 352 -9.79 32.95 -14.36
CA LYS A 352 -9.62 33.70 -15.60
C LYS A 352 -9.60 35.19 -15.32
N ASN A 353 -10.58 35.73 -14.59
CA ASN A 353 -10.65 37.16 -14.27
C ASN A 353 -9.37 37.67 -13.60
N LYS A 354 -8.73 36.79 -12.82
CA LYS A 354 -7.52 37.10 -12.07
C LYS A 354 -6.22 36.95 -12.86
N LEU A 355 -6.03 35.83 -13.55
CA LEU A 355 -4.78 35.55 -14.26
C LEU A 355 -4.75 36.11 -15.67
N TYR A 356 -5.90 36.20 -16.35
CA TYR A 356 -5.94 36.63 -17.75
C TYR A 356 -5.29 38.00 -18.00
N PRO A 357 -5.48 39.05 -17.17
CA PRO A 357 -4.80 40.33 -17.33
C PRO A 357 -3.26 40.23 -17.31
N ILE A 358 -2.72 39.24 -16.59
CA ILE A 358 -1.27 38.98 -16.52
C ILE A 358 -0.82 38.13 -17.70
N LEU A 359 -1.61 37.13 -18.08
CA LEU A 359 -1.25 36.24 -19.19
C LEU A 359 -1.18 37.00 -20.54
N ILE A 360 -2.00 38.04 -20.74
CA ILE A 360 -1.99 38.83 -21.97
C ILE A 360 -0.82 39.83 -22.07
N THR A 361 -0.01 40.02 -21.03
CA THR A 361 1.17 40.90 -21.11
C THR A 361 2.28 40.33 -21.99
N TYR A 362 2.19 39.03 -22.30
CA TYR A 362 3.11 38.34 -23.20
C TYR A 362 2.35 37.63 -24.32
N PRO A 363 2.96 37.46 -25.50
CA PRO A 363 2.39 36.67 -26.60
C PRO A 363 1.98 35.27 -26.15
N SER A 364 0.87 34.77 -26.71
CA SER A 364 0.31 33.48 -26.28
C SER A 364 1.23 32.29 -26.57
N GLU A 365 2.05 32.37 -27.62
CA GLU A 365 3.07 31.38 -27.95
C GLU A 365 4.18 31.23 -26.90
N TYR A 366 4.34 32.19 -25.99
CA TYR A 366 5.32 32.07 -24.91
C TYR A 366 4.77 31.31 -23.71
N TRP A 367 3.47 31.10 -23.61
CA TRP A 367 2.88 30.37 -22.50
C TRP A 367 2.77 28.90 -22.81
N SER A 368 3.08 28.08 -21.81
CA SER A 368 2.82 26.65 -21.86
C SER A 368 2.07 26.22 -20.62
N VAL A 369 1.10 25.33 -20.81
CA VAL A 369 0.25 24.80 -19.76
C VAL A 369 0.49 23.30 -19.64
N SER A 370 0.82 22.83 -18.45
CA SER A 370 0.91 21.40 -18.15
C SER A 370 -0.15 21.00 -17.13
N GLY A 371 -0.57 19.74 -17.20
CA GLY A 371 -1.53 19.12 -16.30
C GLY A 371 -0.96 17.82 -15.75
N GLY A 372 -1.45 17.41 -14.59
CA GLY A 372 -0.98 16.25 -13.84
C GLY A 372 -1.68 16.25 -12.49
N GLU A 373 -0.92 16.36 -11.41
CA GLU A 373 -1.46 16.52 -10.04
C GLU A 373 -2.02 17.93 -9.78
N HIS A 374 -1.56 18.90 -10.56
CA HIS A 374 -1.93 20.29 -10.53
C HIS A 374 -1.81 20.87 -11.94
N ILE A 375 -2.26 22.11 -12.13
CA ILE A 375 -2.02 22.82 -13.39
C ILE A 375 -0.79 23.71 -13.20
N GLU A 376 0.18 23.63 -14.11
CA GLU A 376 1.25 24.62 -14.20
C GLU A 376 1.09 25.48 -15.45
N ILE A 377 1.27 26.78 -15.29
CA ILE A 377 1.36 27.75 -16.38
C ILE A 377 2.74 28.38 -16.28
N PHE A 378 3.55 28.28 -17.33
CA PHE A 378 4.89 28.84 -17.32
C PHE A 378 5.21 29.64 -18.57
N LEU A 379 5.90 30.75 -18.37
CA LEU A 379 6.37 31.62 -19.44
C LEU A 379 7.71 31.10 -19.98
N LYS A 380 7.71 30.70 -21.25
CA LYS A 380 8.85 30.17 -22.01
C LYS A 380 9.00 30.92 -23.34
N PRO A 381 9.59 32.14 -23.33
CA PRO A 381 9.83 32.90 -24.54
C PRO A 381 10.85 32.19 -25.46
N SER A 382 10.84 32.55 -26.73
CA SER A 382 11.76 31.97 -27.72
C SER A 382 13.22 32.34 -27.40
N TYR A 383 14.19 31.57 -27.91
CA TYR A 383 15.61 31.86 -27.73
C TYR A 383 16.01 33.24 -28.29
N ALA A 384 15.28 33.76 -29.28
CA ALA A 384 15.52 35.08 -29.85
C ALA A 384 15.10 36.23 -28.92
N ASP A 385 14.20 35.97 -27.96
CA ASP A 385 13.54 36.98 -27.14
C ASP A 385 14.02 36.97 -25.67
N ARG A 386 15.29 36.61 -25.45
CA ARG A 386 15.94 36.47 -24.13
C ARG A 386 15.92 37.72 -23.24
N HIS A 387 15.55 38.88 -23.79
CA HIS A 387 15.49 40.16 -23.07
C HIS A 387 14.14 40.34 -22.36
N ILE A 388 13.14 39.56 -22.75
CA ILE A 388 11.88 39.42 -22.05
C ILE A 388 12.18 38.60 -20.79
N GLY A 389 11.81 39.13 -19.62
CA GLY A 389 12.01 38.46 -18.34
C GLY A 389 11.53 37.01 -18.40
N ILE A 390 12.47 36.08 -18.46
CA ILE A 390 12.23 34.66 -18.23
C ILE A 390 11.95 34.54 -16.74
N GLY A 391 10.76 34.14 -16.28
CA GLY A 391 10.54 34.29 -14.84
C GLY A 391 9.32 33.68 -14.19
N ILE A 392 8.15 33.65 -14.82
CA ILE A 392 6.94 33.43 -14.03
C ILE A 392 6.37 32.04 -14.29
N ARG A 393 6.22 31.27 -13.21
CA ARG A 393 5.51 30.00 -13.18
C ARG A 393 4.39 30.08 -12.15
N TYR A 394 3.17 29.75 -12.57
CA TYR A 394 2.02 29.58 -11.69
C TYR A 394 1.73 28.10 -11.51
N ARG A 395 1.51 27.68 -10.26
CA ARG A 395 0.94 26.38 -9.92
C ARG A 395 -0.44 26.57 -9.34
N ILE A 396 -1.43 25.90 -9.92
CA ILE A 396 -2.83 25.97 -9.51
C ILE A 396 -3.23 24.61 -8.93
N GLN A 397 -3.66 24.62 -7.67
CA GLN A 397 -4.11 23.44 -6.92
C GLN A 397 -5.52 23.65 -6.42
N LEU A 398 -6.31 22.58 -6.35
CA LEU A 398 -7.60 22.59 -5.67
C LEU A 398 -7.35 22.35 -4.18
N VAL A 399 -7.91 23.22 -3.35
CA VAL A 399 -7.81 23.13 -1.89
C VAL A 399 -9.19 23.30 -1.26
N GLU A 400 -9.35 22.81 -0.03
CA GLU A 400 -10.49 23.07 0.82
C GLU A 400 -10.11 24.02 1.95
N GLU A 401 -10.92 25.06 2.15
CA GLU A 401 -10.83 25.97 3.28
C GLU A 401 -11.56 25.40 4.50
N LEU A 402 -10.78 24.94 5.50
CA LEU A 402 -11.31 24.38 6.74
C LEU A 402 -11.92 25.47 7.64
N PRO A 403 -12.81 25.13 8.60
CA PRO A 403 -13.36 26.07 9.57
C PRO A 403 -12.31 26.82 10.41
N SER A 404 -11.08 26.28 10.50
CA SER A 404 -9.95 26.92 11.16
C SER A 404 -9.29 28.04 10.34
N GLY A 405 -9.73 28.27 9.09
CA GLY A 405 -9.10 29.18 8.12
C GLY A 405 -7.87 28.59 7.42
N LYS A 406 -7.49 27.34 7.74
CA LYS A 406 -6.41 26.63 7.04
C LYS A 406 -6.91 26.06 5.73
N ASN A 407 -6.05 26.08 4.72
CA ASN A 407 -6.31 25.46 3.42
C ASN A 407 -5.56 24.13 3.32
N GLU A 408 -6.27 23.05 3.01
CA GLU A 408 -5.70 21.72 2.79
C GLU A 408 -5.96 21.24 1.37
N SER A 409 -5.13 20.34 0.86
CA SER A 409 -5.33 19.78 -0.48
C SER A 409 -6.71 19.12 -0.58
N ALA A 410 -7.38 19.27 -1.71
CA ALA A 410 -8.67 18.63 -1.98
C ALA A 410 -8.59 17.71 -3.21
N PRO A 411 -9.39 16.63 -3.26
CA PRO A 411 -9.46 15.77 -4.43
C PRO A 411 -9.84 16.51 -5.72
N TRP A 412 -9.02 16.33 -6.76
CA TRP A 412 -9.24 16.86 -8.09
C TRP A 412 -8.87 15.81 -9.13
N ARG A 413 -9.89 15.27 -9.80
CA ARG A 413 -9.70 14.17 -10.73
C ARG A 413 -8.79 14.57 -11.89
N TYR A 414 -7.92 13.66 -12.33
CA TYR A 414 -7.09 13.87 -13.53
C TYR A 414 -7.90 14.30 -14.76
N VAL A 415 -9.10 13.72 -14.95
CA VAL A 415 -9.98 14.08 -16.08
C VAL A 415 -10.50 15.52 -15.98
N ASP A 416 -10.76 16.01 -14.76
CA ASP A 416 -11.21 17.38 -14.54
C ASP A 416 -10.03 18.37 -14.61
N ILE A 417 -8.83 17.98 -14.17
CA ILE A 417 -7.58 18.74 -14.37
C ILE A 417 -7.29 18.92 -15.86
N GLU A 418 -7.36 17.84 -16.66
CA GLU A 418 -7.13 17.94 -18.11
C GLU A 418 -8.20 18.79 -18.82
N ARG A 419 -9.45 18.78 -18.33
CA ARG A 419 -10.50 19.68 -18.84
C ARG A 419 -10.18 21.14 -18.49
N ALA A 420 -9.80 21.41 -17.24
CA ALA A 420 -9.42 22.73 -16.77
C ALA A 420 -8.20 23.28 -17.52
N LYS A 421 -7.18 22.43 -17.76
CA LYS A 421 -6.02 22.75 -18.60
C LYS A 421 -6.45 23.22 -19.99
N LYS A 422 -7.30 22.45 -20.69
CA LYS A 422 -7.82 22.85 -22.01
C LYS A 422 -8.58 24.17 -21.97
N THR A 423 -9.33 24.42 -20.90
CA THR A 423 -9.99 25.71 -20.70
C THR A 423 -8.98 26.84 -20.56
N ILE A 424 -7.92 26.67 -19.78
CA ILE A 424 -6.86 27.68 -19.63
C ILE A 424 -6.11 27.90 -20.96
N GLU A 425 -5.78 26.84 -21.68
CA GLU A 425 -5.17 26.93 -23.01
C GLU A 425 -6.05 27.73 -23.98
N SER A 426 -7.38 27.57 -23.90
CA SER A 426 -8.32 28.34 -24.73
C SER A 426 -8.28 29.84 -24.46
N TRP A 427 -7.99 30.26 -23.22
CA TRP A 427 -7.84 31.68 -22.88
C TRP A 427 -6.68 32.30 -23.66
N LEU A 428 -5.57 31.56 -23.76
CA LEU A 428 -4.36 31.97 -24.47
C LEU A 428 -4.55 31.98 -25.99
N ILE A 429 -5.41 31.12 -26.54
CA ILE A 429 -5.72 31.12 -27.98
C ILE A 429 -6.67 32.27 -28.34
N SER A 430 -7.66 32.55 -27.49
CA SER A 430 -8.67 33.58 -27.74
C SER A 430 -8.12 35.02 -27.79
N SER A 431 -6.88 35.26 -27.37
CA SER A 431 -6.18 36.54 -27.51
C SER A 431 -5.54 36.77 -28.90
N ARG A 432 -5.72 35.84 -29.85
CA ARG A 432 -5.20 35.94 -31.23
C ARG A 432 -6.18 36.60 -32.22
N ASN A 433 -7.41 36.89 -31.80
CA ASN A 433 -8.41 37.64 -32.56
C ASN A 433 -8.76 38.91 -31.81
#